data_AF-A0A925K7E6-F1
#
_entry.id   AF-A0A925K7E6-F1
#
_cell.length_a   1.000
_cell.length_b   1.000
_cell.length_c   1.000
_cell.angle_alpha   90.00
_cell.angle_beta   90.00
_cell.angle_gamma   90.00
#
_symmetry.space_group_name_H-M   'P 1'
#
loop_
_entity.id
_entity.type
_entity.pdbx_description
1 polymer ?
#
loop_
_entity_poly.entity_id
_entity_poly.type
_entity_poly.pdbx_seq_one_letter_code
_entity_poly.pdbx_strand_id
1 'polypeptide(L)'
;MAKTEMLGKVSFINHEKKYAMIEYEAGGKKRTVKGSIDIKLQKDLKEKKLIKKSHHFMIGDMVSFNTKTTDKDGKMIAVNIEYLYNNALDMIVNKANTDNSLKGYLKIADDKFFVKEIESYVFFPVHISPWQVLPTEEELNEPVLFSLDHPEKKDKAIAILNKVKYIPEYNTAIKIFKDKTIVEAQVYKVSEHGIYLNVIKDKVQAKLPIEEKGLQEYKVGDTIPVRINFLSHKKIAVEKV
;
A
#
# COMPACT_ATOMS: atom_id res chain seq x y z
N MET A 1 -17.84 11.23 42.35
CA MET A 1 -16.46 10.84 41.98
C MET A 1 -16.21 11.34 40.57
N ALA A 2 -15.19 12.17 40.36
CA ALA A 2 -14.88 12.71 39.04
C ALA A 2 -14.54 11.55 38.09
N LYS A 3 -15.26 11.45 36.96
CA LYS A 3 -14.90 10.52 35.89
C LYS A 3 -13.57 10.99 35.31
N THR A 4 -12.47 10.33 35.65
CA THR A 4 -11.19 10.59 34.99
C THR A 4 -11.31 10.07 33.56
N GLU A 5 -11.39 11.00 32.62
CA GLU A 5 -11.28 10.72 31.20
C GLU A 5 -9.80 10.46 30.89
N MET A 6 -9.52 9.32 30.28
CA MET A 6 -8.19 8.89 29.88
C MET A 6 -8.06 8.96 28.36
N LEU A 7 -6.85 9.21 27.88
CA LEU A 7 -6.51 9.16 26.47
C LEU A 7 -5.73 7.89 26.17
N GLY A 8 -6.00 7.27 25.02
CA GLY A 8 -5.25 6.10 24.58
C GLY A 8 -5.30 5.92 23.07
N LYS A 9 -4.49 4.97 22.60
CA LYS A 9 -4.40 4.55 21.20
C LYS A 9 -4.93 3.13 21.06
N VAL A 10 -5.84 2.90 20.12
CA VAL A 10 -6.28 1.55 19.79
C VAL A 10 -5.11 0.78 19.19
N SER A 11 -4.65 -0.27 19.86
CA SER A 11 -3.50 -1.09 19.41
C SER A 11 -3.93 -2.41 18.78
N PHE A 12 -5.14 -2.88 19.05
CA PHE A 12 -5.67 -4.10 18.47
C PHE A 12 -7.20 -4.09 18.41
N ILE A 13 -7.76 -4.72 17.37
CA ILE A 13 -9.20 -4.88 17.19
C ILE A 13 -9.52 -6.34 16.87
N ASN A 14 -10.52 -6.89 17.55
CA ASN A 14 -11.16 -8.14 17.17
C ASN A 14 -12.59 -7.84 16.70
N HIS A 15 -12.82 -7.94 15.39
CA HIS A 15 -14.12 -7.65 14.79
C HIS A 15 -15.19 -8.71 15.12
N GLU A 16 -14.80 -10.00 15.21
CA GLU A 16 -15.72 -11.09 15.54
C GLU A 16 -16.27 -10.96 16.96
N LYS A 17 -15.37 -10.74 17.93
CA LYS A 17 -15.70 -10.60 19.35
C LYS A 17 -16.03 -9.15 19.75
N LYS A 18 -16.00 -8.22 18.78
CA LYS A 18 -16.35 -6.80 18.90
C LYS A 18 -15.69 -6.09 20.10
N TYR A 19 -14.38 -6.24 20.24
CA TYR A 19 -13.61 -5.49 21.24
C TYR A 19 -12.33 -4.89 20.64
N ALA A 20 -11.84 -3.85 21.31
CA ALA A 20 -10.54 -3.26 21.06
C ALA A 20 -9.66 -3.34 22.31
N MET A 21 -8.35 -3.41 22.11
CA MET A 21 -7.35 -3.14 23.13
C MET A 21 -6.85 -1.71 22.94
N ILE A 22 -6.85 -0.94 24.02
CA ILE A 22 -6.42 0.45 24.04
C ILE A 22 -5.15 0.53 24.89
N GLU A 23 -4.07 1.00 24.29
CA GLU A 23 -2.84 1.38 24.99
C GLU A 23 -2.97 2.79 25.55
N TYR A 24 -2.67 2.95 26.83
CA TYR A 24 -2.72 4.23 27.52
C TYR A 24 -1.62 4.32 28.56
N GLU A 25 -1.33 5.53 29.02
CA GLU A 25 -0.34 5.78 30.07
C GLU A 25 -1.03 6.05 31.40
N ALA A 26 -0.60 5.36 32.46
CA ALA A 26 -1.07 5.62 33.81
C ALA A 26 0.07 5.47 34.81
N GLY A 27 0.40 6.58 35.49
CA GLY A 27 1.50 6.62 36.45
C GLY A 27 2.87 6.38 35.82
N GLY A 28 3.13 6.95 34.64
CA GLY A 28 4.42 6.81 33.92
C GLY A 28 4.67 5.44 33.30
N LYS A 29 3.67 4.55 33.28
CA LYS A 29 3.77 3.20 32.70
C LYS A 29 2.74 3.01 31.61
N LYS A 30 3.16 2.41 30.50
CA LYS A 30 2.25 1.92 29.44
C LYS A 30 1.41 0.77 29.98
N ARG A 31 0.11 0.86 29.78
CA ARG A 31 -0.88 -0.16 30.15
C ARG A 31 -1.81 -0.41 28.97
N THR A 32 -2.47 -1.56 29.01
CA THR A 32 -3.51 -1.92 28.04
C THR A 32 -4.82 -2.15 28.76
N VAL A 33 -5.92 -1.76 28.12
CA VAL A 33 -7.28 -2.00 28.61
C VAL A 33 -8.17 -2.47 27.48
N LYS A 34 -9.04 -3.43 27.79
CA LYS A 34 -10.04 -3.93 26.84
C LYS A 34 -11.30 -3.08 26.89
N GLY A 35 -11.86 -2.75 25.73
CA GLY A 35 -13.17 -2.09 25.64
C GLY A 35 -14.02 -2.67 24.53
N SER A 36 -15.34 -2.61 24.69
CA SER A 36 -16.27 -3.05 23.64
C SER A 36 -16.39 -1.98 22.55
N ILE A 37 -16.39 -2.43 21.30
CA ILE A 37 -16.60 -1.58 20.12
C ILE A 37 -17.91 -1.94 19.40
N ASP A 38 -18.80 -2.70 20.04
CA ASP A 38 -20.07 -3.10 19.42
C ASP A 38 -20.88 -1.87 19.02
N ILE A 39 -21.24 -1.79 17.73
CA ILE A 39 -22.00 -0.68 17.18
C ILE A 39 -23.36 -0.50 17.87
N LYS A 40 -23.99 -1.58 18.35
CA LYS A 40 -25.26 -1.52 19.09
C LYS A 40 -25.05 -0.78 20.42
N LEU A 41 -24.03 -1.17 21.18
CA LEU A 41 -23.67 -0.50 22.43
C LEU A 41 -23.34 0.97 22.21
N GLN A 42 -22.60 1.30 21.15
CA GLN A 42 -22.28 2.70 20.83
C GLN A 42 -23.52 3.54 20.54
N LYS A 43 -24.55 2.97 19.89
CA LYS A 43 -25.83 3.68 19.68
C LYS A 43 -26.51 3.98 21.00
N ASP A 44 -26.61 3.00 21.90
CA ASP A 44 -27.21 3.19 23.23
C ASP A 44 -26.45 4.24 24.06
N LEU A 45 -25.10 4.23 24.00
CA LEU A 45 -24.27 5.22 24.69
C LEU A 45 -24.44 6.63 24.11
N LYS A 46 -24.62 6.75 22.79
CA LYS A 46 -24.89 8.02 22.12
C LYS A 46 -26.26 8.58 22.51
N GLU A 47 -27.31 7.75 22.54
CA GLU A 47 -28.65 8.14 22.99
C GLU A 47 -28.65 8.62 24.45
N LYS A 48 -27.85 7.96 25.30
CA LYS A 48 -27.62 8.37 26.69
C LYS A 48 -26.68 9.57 26.84
N LYS A 49 -26.21 10.17 25.75
CA LYS A 49 -25.26 11.30 25.71
C LYS A 49 -23.95 11.03 26.46
N LEU A 50 -23.55 9.76 26.53
CA LEU A 50 -22.29 9.34 27.16
C LEU A 50 -21.11 9.38 26.18
N ILE A 51 -21.39 9.34 24.88
CA ILE A 51 -20.44 9.60 23.78
C ILE A 51 -21.13 10.48 22.73
N LYS A 52 -20.35 11.26 21.97
CA LYS A 52 -20.93 12.18 20.97
C LYS A 52 -21.39 11.48 19.68
N LYS A 53 -20.65 10.48 19.23
CA LYS A 53 -20.88 9.79 17.95
C LYS A 53 -20.48 8.32 18.03
N SER A 54 -21.16 7.49 17.23
CA SER A 54 -20.70 6.14 16.93
C SER A 54 -19.56 6.22 15.93
N HIS A 55 -18.62 5.29 16.03
CA HIS A 55 -17.43 5.23 15.19
C HIS A 55 -17.07 3.77 14.86
N HIS A 56 -16.61 3.55 13.63
CA HIS A 56 -15.99 2.28 13.27
C HIS A 56 -14.52 2.34 13.63
N PHE A 57 -14.18 1.82 14.82
CA PHE A 57 -12.82 1.89 15.32
C PHE A 57 -11.85 1.13 14.42
N MET A 58 -10.68 1.74 14.19
CA MET A 58 -9.54 1.19 13.48
C MET A 58 -8.32 1.19 14.39
N ILE A 59 -7.35 0.33 14.08
CA ILE A 59 -6.05 0.36 14.77
C ILE A 59 -5.41 1.72 14.49
N GLY A 60 -4.78 2.32 15.51
CA GLY A 60 -4.19 3.64 15.44
C GLY A 60 -5.13 4.78 15.82
N ASP A 61 -6.43 4.53 15.97
CA ASP A 61 -7.38 5.54 16.45
C ASP A 61 -6.97 6.04 17.85
N MET A 62 -6.86 7.35 17.97
CA MET A 62 -6.77 8.02 19.26
C MET A 62 -8.16 8.17 19.83
N VAL A 63 -8.33 7.75 21.07
CA VAL A 63 -9.63 7.70 21.74
C VAL A 63 -9.55 8.30 23.13
N SER A 64 -10.66 8.87 23.59
CA SER A 64 -10.87 9.09 25.02
C SER A 64 -11.78 8.01 25.58
N PHE A 65 -11.63 7.69 26.86
CA PHE A 65 -12.45 6.68 27.53
C PHE A 65 -12.44 6.85 29.06
N ASN A 66 -13.37 6.19 29.73
CA ASN A 66 -13.31 6.01 31.18
C ASN A 66 -13.00 4.54 31.52
N THR A 67 -12.40 4.30 32.68
CA THR A 67 -12.24 2.93 33.19
C THR A 67 -13.33 2.57 34.18
N LYS A 68 -13.83 1.33 34.10
CA LYS A 68 -14.72 0.74 35.09
C LYS A 68 -14.22 -0.65 35.49
N THR A 69 -14.28 -0.98 36.77
CA THR A 69 -14.00 -2.32 37.27
C THR A 69 -15.21 -3.23 37.02
N THR A 70 -14.97 -4.46 36.57
CA THR A 70 -16.01 -5.47 36.40
C THR A 70 -16.16 -6.31 37.68
N ASP A 71 -17.40 -6.50 38.13
CA ASP A 71 -17.71 -7.14 39.42
C ASP A 71 -17.36 -8.64 39.47
N LYS A 72 -17.22 -9.30 38.31
CA LYS A 72 -16.96 -10.75 38.24
C LYS A 72 -15.49 -11.14 38.45
N ASP A 73 -14.55 -10.30 38.02
CA ASP A 73 -13.11 -10.64 37.98
C ASP A 73 -12.20 -9.52 38.55
N GLY A 74 -12.76 -8.37 38.96
CA GLY A 74 -11.96 -7.20 39.32
C GLY A 74 -11.17 -6.58 38.16
N LYS A 75 -11.38 -7.05 36.92
CA LYS A 75 -10.70 -6.55 35.73
C LYS A 75 -11.23 -5.16 35.35
N MET A 76 -10.31 -4.25 35.06
CA MET A 76 -10.64 -2.94 34.50
C MET A 76 -10.95 -3.06 33.01
N ILE A 77 -12.03 -2.39 32.60
CA ILE A 77 -12.44 -2.25 31.20
C ILE A 77 -12.59 -0.78 30.84
N ALA A 78 -12.43 -0.49 29.55
CA ALA A 78 -12.73 0.82 28.99
C ALA A 78 -14.22 0.91 28.63
N VAL A 79 -14.84 2.02 29.02
CA VAL A 79 -16.24 2.37 28.75
C VAL A 79 -16.32 3.80 28.21
N ASN A 80 -17.42 4.14 27.54
CA ASN A 80 -17.62 5.45 26.89
C ASN A 80 -16.45 5.81 25.97
N ILE A 81 -16.01 4.84 25.15
CA ILE A 81 -14.90 5.06 24.23
C ILE A 81 -15.37 6.03 23.13
N GLU A 82 -14.71 7.18 23.03
CA GLU A 82 -15.00 8.21 22.04
C GLU A 82 -13.79 8.36 21.10
N TYR A 83 -14.05 8.32 19.80
CA TYR A 83 -13.02 8.58 18.79
C TYR A 83 -12.67 10.07 18.76
N LEU A 84 -11.36 10.36 18.73
CA LEU A 84 -10.82 11.70 18.60
C LEU A 84 -10.31 11.94 17.17
N TYR A 85 -9.25 11.25 16.78
CA TYR A 85 -8.59 11.38 15.47
C TYR A 85 -7.75 10.14 15.15
N ASN A 86 -7.30 10.00 13.90
CA ASN A 86 -6.30 9.00 13.49
C ASN A 86 -5.37 9.63 12.45
N ASN A 87 -4.13 9.90 12.85
CA ASN A 87 -3.13 10.56 12.00
C ASN A 87 -2.14 9.55 11.40
N ALA A 88 -2.43 8.25 11.47
CA ALA A 88 -1.52 7.20 11.05
C ALA A 88 -1.09 7.36 9.58
N LEU A 89 -2.04 7.58 8.68
CA LEU A 89 -1.76 7.80 7.26
C LEU A 89 -0.93 9.08 7.03
N ASP A 90 -1.25 10.16 7.74
CA ASP A 90 -0.51 11.43 7.64
C ASP A 90 0.94 11.27 8.07
N MET A 91 1.18 10.53 9.15
CA MET A 91 2.53 10.27 9.64
C MET A 91 3.35 9.45 8.64
N ILE A 92 2.76 8.41 8.04
CA ILE A 92 3.43 7.60 7.02
C ILE A 92 3.76 8.45 5.79
N VAL A 93 2.82 9.27 5.34
CA VAL A 93 3.00 10.16 4.18
C VAL A 93 4.10 11.18 4.45
N ASN A 94 4.11 11.80 5.62
CA ASN A 94 5.16 12.73 6.01
C ASN A 94 6.53 12.04 6.07
N LYS A 95 6.59 10.82 6.63
CA LYS A 95 7.81 10.00 6.64
C LYS A 95 8.28 9.70 5.21
N ALA A 96 7.37 9.28 4.33
CA ALA A 96 7.67 8.99 2.93
C ALA A 96 8.15 10.23 2.15
N ASN A 97 7.66 11.43 2.49
CA ASN A 97 8.13 12.68 1.89
C ASN A 97 9.54 13.09 2.32
N THR A 98 10.01 12.63 3.49
CA THR A 98 11.37 12.90 3.99
C THR A 98 12.36 11.78 3.67
N ASP A 99 11.94 10.53 3.84
CA ASP A 99 12.71 9.31 3.61
C ASP A 99 11.72 8.21 3.17
N ASN A 100 11.67 7.98 1.87
CA ASN A 100 10.71 7.06 1.26
C ASN A 100 11.18 5.60 1.34
N SER A 101 11.54 5.15 2.53
CA SER A 101 11.99 3.80 2.83
C SER A 101 11.24 3.27 4.05
N LEU A 102 10.09 2.63 3.80
CA LEU A 102 9.17 2.13 4.81
C LEU A 102 9.32 0.61 4.98
N LYS A 103 8.81 0.10 6.11
CA LYS A 103 8.81 -1.32 6.44
C LYS A 103 7.39 -1.82 6.63
N GLY A 104 7.10 -2.99 6.10
CA GLY A 104 5.77 -3.60 6.19
C GLY A 104 5.83 -5.10 6.00
N TYR A 105 4.67 -5.74 6.09
CA TYR A 105 4.51 -7.16 5.80
C TYR A 105 3.73 -7.31 4.50
N LEU A 106 4.26 -8.13 3.58
CA LEU A 106 3.55 -8.46 2.35
C LEU A 106 2.36 -9.38 2.66
N LYS A 107 1.19 -9.04 2.14
CA LYS A 107 -0.06 -9.77 2.32
C LYS A 107 -0.76 -9.95 0.97
N ILE A 108 -1.58 -10.97 0.87
CA ILE A 108 -2.48 -11.18 -0.27
C ILE A 108 -3.93 -11.23 0.23
N ALA A 109 -4.83 -10.59 -0.51
CA ALA A 109 -6.27 -10.66 -0.31
C ALA A 109 -6.94 -10.46 -1.67
N ASP A 110 -7.93 -11.31 -2.01
CA ASP A 110 -8.66 -11.26 -3.29
C ASP A 110 -7.72 -11.17 -4.51
N ASP A 111 -6.70 -12.03 -4.54
CA ASP A 111 -5.66 -12.09 -5.59
C ASP A 111 -4.86 -10.79 -5.80
N LYS A 112 -4.92 -9.87 -4.83
CA LYS A 112 -4.18 -8.60 -4.85
C LYS A 112 -3.18 -8.54 -3.72
N PHE A 113 -2.01 -7.98 -4.02
CA PHE A 113 -0.93 -7.79 -3.05
C PHE A 113 -1.10 -6.46 -2.31
N PHE A 114 -0.83 -6.51 -1.01
CA PHE A 114 -0.84 -5.35 -0.12
C PHE A 114 0.39 -5.39 0.76
N VAL A 115 0.87 -4.22 1.16
CA VAL A 115 1.80 -4.10 2.28
C VAL A 115 1.06 -3.54 3.48
N LYS A 116 1.09 -4.28 4.59
CA LYS A 116 0.65 -3.81 5.90
C LYS A 116 1.84 -3.14 6.59
N GLU A 117 1.83 -1.82 6.70
CA GLU A 117 2.92 -1.06 7.35
C GLU A 117 3.01 -1.43 8.85
N ILE A 118 4.23 -1.57 9.38
CA ILE A 118 4.47 -2.18 10.70
C ILE A 118 3.90 -1.33 11.85
N GLU A 119 4.12 -0.02 11.84
CA GLU A 119 3.83 0.85 12.99
C GLU A 119 2.35 1.28 13.06
N SER A 120 1.76 1.50 11.90
CA SER A 120 0.42 2.05 11.72
C SER A 120 -0.63 0.99 11.41
N TYR A 121 -0.20 -0.16 10.88
CA TYR A 121 -1.07 -1.19 10.32
C TYR A 121 -1.92 -0.73 9.13
N VAL A 122 -1.59 0.41 8.52
CA VAL A 122 -2.21 0.88 7.28
C VAL A 122 -1.82 -0.05 6.14
N PHE A 123 -2.80 -0.41 5.32
CA PHE A 123 -2.60 -1.24 4.14
C PHE A 123 -2.44 -0.35 2.92
N PHE A 124 -1.38 -0.61 2.15
CA PHE A 124 -1.16 0.00 0.85
C PHE A 124 -1.26 -1.06 -0.25
N PRO A 125 -2.01 -0.83 -1.33
CA PRO A 125 -1.99 -1.72 -2.47
C PRO A 125 -0.58 -1.74 -3.07
N VAL A 126 -0.10 -2.93 -3.43
CA VAL A 126 1.20 -3.08 -4.09
C VAL A 126 1.01 -3.04 -5.59
N HIS A 127 1.81 -2.23 -6.26
CA HIS A 127 1.91 -2.31 -7.71
C HIS A 127 2.95 -3.37 -8.10
N ILE A 128 2.47 -4.41 -8.77
CA ILE A 128 3.31 -5.44 -9.36
C ILE A 128 3.59 -5.05 -10.82
N SER A 129 4.87 -4.93 -11.16
CA SER A 129 5.28 -4.69 -12.53
C SER A 129 4.85 -5.84 -13.45
N PRO A 130 4.46 -5.59 -14.71
CA PRO A 130 4.20 -6.65 -15.69
C PRO A 130 5.38 -7.61 -15.91
N TRP A 131 6.60 -7.17 -15.58
CA TRP A 131 7.83 -7.95 -15.75
C TRP A 131 8.38 -8.50 -14.44
N GLN A 132 7.67 -8.30 -13.33
CA GLN A 132 8.09 -8.80 -12.03
C GLN A 132 7.63 -10.26 -11.86
N VAL A 133 8.52 -11.08 -11.32
CA VAL A 133 8.18 -12.41 -10.82
C VAL A 133 7.32 -12.23 -9.57
N LEU A 134 6.15 -12.85 -9.56
CA LEU A 134 5.25 -12.77 -8.42
C LEU A 134 5.92 -13.31 -7.15
N PRO A 135 5.70 -12.67 -5.99
CA PRO A 135 6.15 -13.21 -4.72
C PRO A 135 5.57 -14.61 -4.47
N THR A 136 6.38 -15.51 -3.92
CA THR A 136 5.95 -16.86 -3.53
C THR A 136 5.15 -16.82 -2.22
N GLU A 137 4.46 -17.91 -1.88
CA GLU A 137 3.77 -18.03 -0.59
C GLU A 137 4.72 -17.90 0.61
N GLU A 138 5.98 -18.35 0.47
CA GLU A 138 7.02 -18.21 1.50
C GLU A 138 7.45 -16.75 1.68
N GLU A 139 7.36 -15.94 0.63
CA GLU A 139 7.66 -14.50 0.69
C GLU A 139 6.48 -13.69 1.25
N LEU A 140 5.29 -14.31 1.39
CA LEU A 140 4.15 -13.70 2.08
C LEU A 140 4.38 -13.70 3.59
N ASN A 141 3.91 -12.64 4.25
CA ASN A 141 4.05 -12.40 5.69
C ASN A 141 5.48 -12.08 6.16
N GLU A 142 6.47 -12.06 5.27
CA GLU A 142 7.81 -11.61 5.60
C GLU A 142 7.92 -10.07 5.62
N PRO A 143 8.82 -9.50 6.44
CA PRO A 143 9.12 -8.08 6.41
C PRO A 143 9.73 -7.65 5.07
N VAL A 144 9.12 -6.66 4.44
CA VAL A 144 9.60 -6.06 3.18
C VAL A 144 9.91 -4.58 3.36
N LEU A 145 10.86 -4.09 2.57
CA LEU A 145 11.09 -2.67 2.37
C LEU A 145 10.29 -2.19 1.17
N PHE A 146 9.62 -1.05 1.32
CA PHE A 146 8.83 -0.46 0.26
C PHE A 146 8.88 1.07 0.30
N SER A 147 8.57 1.68 -0.83
CA SER A 147 8.35 3.12 -0.98
C SER A 147 6.89 3.39 -1.35
N LEU A 148 6.38 4.56 -1.02
CA LEU A 148 5.11 5.04 -1.54
C LEU A 148 5.32 5.79 -2.85
N ASP A 149 4.60 5.36 -3.88
CA ASP A 149 4.41 6.14 -5.10
C ASP A 149 3.35 7.22 -4.86
N HIS A 150 3.63 8.45 -5.28
CA HIS A 150 2.77 9.61 -5.07
C HIS A 150 2.25 9.79 -3.62
N PRO A 151 3.14 9.87 -2.60
CA PRO A 151 2.75 9.99 -1.20
C PRO A 151 1.86 11.21 -0.91
N GLU A 152 1.94 12.26 -1.72
CA GLU A 152 1.09 13.46 -1.62
C GLU A 152 -0.40 13.18 -1.87
N LYS A 153 -0.73 12.09 -2.58
CA LYS A 153 -2.11 11.66 -2.86
C LYS A 153 -2.50 10.51 -1.94
N LYS A 154 -2.85 10.85 -0.70
CA LYS A 154 -3.10 9.89 0.40
C LYS A 154 -4.07 8.75 0.04
N ASP A 155 -5.10 9.05 -0.74
CA ASP A 155 -6.11 8.10 -1.21
C ASP A 155 -5.65 7.20 -2.37
N LYS A 156 -4.53 7.55 -3.01
CA LYS A 156 -3.94 6.87 -4.18
C LYS A 156 -2.52 6.39 -3.94
N ALA A 157 -2.03 6.46 -2.70
CA ALA A 157 -0.70 6.01 -2.34
C ALA A 157 -0.59 4.50 -2.60
N ILE A 158 0.43 4.12 -3.36
CA ILE A 158 0.68 2.74 -3.78
C ILE A 158 2.06 2.32 -3.26
N ALA A 159 2.16 1.12 -2.71
CA ALA A 159 3.43 0.55 -2.32
C ALA A 159 4.20 0.02 -3.54
N ILE A 160 5.47 0.42 -3.65
CA ILE A 160 6.47 -0.15 -4.57
C ILE A 160 7.48 -0.90 -3.71
N LEU A 161 7.62 -2.20 -3.93
CA LEU A 161 8.61 -3.02 -3.22
C LEU A 161 10.03 -2.66 -3.67
N ASN A 162 10.95 -2.45 -2.73
CA ASN A 162 12.32 -2.02 -3.03
C ASN A 162 13.18 -3.16 -3.58
N LYS A 163 12.87 -4.40 -3.20
CA LYS A 163 13.55 -5.60 -3.68
C LYS A 163 12.54 -6.48 -4.39
N VAL A 164 12.70 -6.60 -5.71
CA VAL A 164 11.86 -7.44 -6.56
C VAL A 164 12.73 -8.25 -7.50
N LYS A 165 12.22 -9.42 -7.89
CA LYS A 165 12.81 -10.26 -8.93
C LYS A 165 12.10 -9.94 -10.23
N TYR A 166 12.85 -9.65 -11.29
CA TYR A 166 12.29 -9.47 -12.64
C TYR A 166 12.54 -10.70 -13.49
N ILE A 167 11.70 -10.90 -14.51
CA ILE A 167 11.92 -11.92 -15.54
C ILE A 167 13.26 -11.67 -16.27
N PRO A 168 13.92 -12.72 -16.79
CA PRO A 168 15.21 -12.60 -17.47
C PRO A 168 15.21 -11.56 -18.61
N GLU A 169 14.14 -11.50 -19.40
CA GLU A 169 14.02 -10.58 -20.53
C GLU A 169 14.07 -9.11 -20.09
N TYR A 170 13.44 -8.78 -18.95
CA TYR A 170 13.47 -7.43 -18.42
C TYR A 170 14.82 -7.09 -17.78
N ASN A 171 15.49 -8.07 -17.16
CA ASN A 171 16.89 -7.88 -16.72
C ASN A 171 17.83 -7.58 -17.91
N THR A 172 17.59 -8.22 -19.05
CA THR A 172 18.29 -7.90 -20.30
C THR A 172 17.97 -6.49 -20.78
N ALA A 173 16.70 -6.07 -20.74
CA ALA A 173 16.30 -4.71 -21.06
C ALA A 173 16.98 -3.66 -20.16
N ILE A 174 17.12 -3.93 -18.86
CA ILE A 174 17.86 -3.07 -17.92
C ILE A 174 19.33 -2.90 -18.35
N LYS A 175 19.99 -3.99 -18.75
CA LYS A 175 21.39 -3.93 -19.22
C LYS A 175 21.51 -3.09 -20.49
N ILE A 176 20.70 -3.39 -21.50
CA ILE A 176 20.64 -2.66 -22.77
C ILE A 176 20.38 -1.16 -22.56
N PHE A 177 19.47 -0.82 -21.65
CA PHE A 177 19.17 0.57 -21.32
C PHE A 177 20.37 1.30 -20.71
N LYS A 178 21.07 0.66 -19.76
CA LYS A 178 22.28 1.22 -19.13
C LYS A 178 23.40 1.41 -20.15
N ASP A 179 23.57 0.44 -21.03
CA ASP A 179 24.63 0.40 -22.03
C ASP A 179 24.27 1.23 -23.28
N LYS A 180 23.04 1.79 -23.34
CA LYS A 180 22.48 2.54 -24.48
C LYS A 180 22.57 1.78 -25.81
N THR A 181 22.51 0.45 -25.74
CA THR A 181 22.66 -0.44 -26.89
C THR A 181 21.46 -0.31 -27.82
N ILE A 182 21.72 -0.33 -29.13
CA ILE A 182 20.69 -0.37 -30.17
C ILE A 182 20.23 -1.82 -30.32
N VAL A 183 18.92 -2.03 -30.39
CA VAL A 183 18.30 -3.35 -30.50
C VAL A 183 17.44 -3.39 -31.76
N GLU A 184 17.55 -4.49 -32.51
CA GLU A 184 16.62 -4.80 -33.59
C GLU A 184 15.32 -5.34 -32.99
N ALA A 185 14.30 -4.47 -32.90
CA ALA A 185 13.01 -4.82 -32.33
C ALA A 185 12.02 -5.21 -33.42
N GLN A 186 11.30 -6.32 -33.22
CA GLN A 186 10.37 -6.84 -34.21
C GLN A 186 8.98 -6.20 -34.08
N VAL A 187 8.40 -5.75 -35.18
CA VAL A 187 7.02 -5.27 -35.25
C VAL A 187 6.06 -6.44 -35.07
N TYR A 188 5.26 -6.42 -34.00
CA TYR A 188 4.22 -7.43 -33.78
C TYR A 188 2.81 -6.90 -34.07
N LYS A 189 2.61 -5.57 -34.05
CA LYS A 189 1.34 -4.94 -34.35
C LYS A 189 1.54 -3.52 -34.87
N VAL A 190 0.80 -3.18 -35.92
CA VAL A 190 0.67 -1.80 -36.43
C VAL A 190 -0.78 -1.38 -36.24
N SER A 191 -1.01 -0.17 -35.76
CA SER A 191 -2.34 0.41 -35.59
C SER A 191 -2.32 1.91 -35.86
N GLU A 192 -3.49 2.52 -35.99
CA GLU A 192 -3.65 3.99 -36.09
C GLU A 192 -2.96 4.75 -34.96
N HIS A 193 -2.78 4.11 -33.79
CA HIS A 193 -2.17 4.76 -32.64
C HIS A 193 -0.64 4.62 -32.58
N GLY A 194 -0.01 3.81 -33.44
CA GLY A 194 1.44 3.61 -33.43
C GLY A 194 1.86 2.17 -33.74
N ILE A 195 3.19 1.96 -33.70
CA ILE A 195 3.82 0.66 -33.97
C ILE A 195 4.22 0.02 -32.65
N TYR A 196 3.86 -1.25 -32.48
CA TYR A 196 4.18 -2.02 -31.29
C TYR A 196 5.27 -3.03 -31.60
N LEU A 197 6.29 -3.00 -30.76
CA LEU A 197 7.55 -3.70 -30.95
C LEU A 197 7.79 -4.71 -29.83
N ASN A 198 8.28 -5.87 -30.22
CA ASN A 198 8.91 -6.87 -29.37
C ASN A 198 10.38 -6.48 -29.21
N VAL A 199 10.72 -5.83 -28.10
CA VAL A 199 12.07 -5.32 -27.84
C VAL A 199 12.98 -6.44 -27.36
N ILE A 200 12.50 -7.26 -26.41
CA ILE A 200 13.20 -8.46 -25.95
C ILE A 200 12.21 -9.62 -25.96
N LYS A 201 12.32 -10.48 -26.98
CA LYS A 201 11.37 -11.56 -27.27
C LYS A 201 9.91 -11.02 -27.28
N ASP A 202 8.95 -11.85 -26.91
CA ASP A 202 7.53 -11.52 -26.76
C ASP A 202 7.17 -10.96 -25.37
N LYS A 203 8.13 -10.81 -24.45
CA LYS A 203 7.88 -10.45 -23.04
C LYS A 203 8.09 -8.97 -22.73
N VAL A 204 8.99 -8.32 -23.44
CA VAL A 204 9.30 -6.90 -23.25
C VAL A 204 8.89 -6.16 -24.50
N GLN A 205 7.76 -5.46 -24.40
CA GLN A 205 7.14 -4.76 -25.51
C GLN A 205 7.14 -3.26 -25.28
N ALA A 206 7.28 -2.50 -26.36
CA ALA A 206 7.21 -1.06 -26.32
C ALA A 206 6.41 -0.52 -27.52
N LYS A 207 5.86 0.67 -27.34
CA LYS A 207 5.20 1.41 -28.41
C LYS A 207 6.20 2.41 -28.97
N LEU A 208 6.43 2.37 -30.27
CA LEU A 208 7.16 3.39 -31.02
C LEU A 208 6.14 4.45 -31.48
N PRO A 209 6.21 5.69 -30.98
CA PRO A 209 5.38 6.78 -31.47
C PRO A 209 5.86 7.19 -32.87
N ILE A 210 4.96 7.17 -33.86
CA ILE A 210 5.25 7.61 -35.23
C ILE A 210 4.09 8.48 -35.71
N GLU A 211 4.38 9.50 -36.52
CA GLU A 211 3.38 10.30 -37.22
C GLU A 211 2.63 9.46 -38.26
N GLU A 212 1.38 9.82 -38.56
CA GLU A 212 0.46 9.02 -39.41
C GLU A 212 1.05 8.60 -40.75
N LYS A 213 1.93 9.42 -41.35
CA LYS A 213 2.60 9.10 -42.62
C LYS A 213 3.59 7.93 -42.52
N GLY A 214 4.20 7.71 -41.36
CA GLY A 214 5.15 6.61 -41.14
C GLY A 214 4.50 5.27 -40.80
N LEU A 215 3.17 5.21 -40.59
CA LEU A 215 2.46 3.97 -40.29
C LEU A 215 2.34 3.03 -41.49
N GLN A 216 2.32 3.57 -42.71
CA GLN A 216 2.16 2.78 -43.94
C GLN A 216 3.44 2.04 -44.37
N GLU A 217 4.59 2.40 -43.80
CA GLU A 217 5.90 1.85 -44.20
C GLU A 217 6.22 0.51 -43.53
N TYR A 218 5.52 0.15 -42.46
CA TYR A 218 5.88 -0.98 -41.62
C TYR A 218 4.79 -2.04 -41.58
N LYS A 219 5.22 -3.30 -41.58
CA LYS A 219 4.37 -4.49 -41.50
C LYS A 219 4.77 -5.35 -40.33
N VAL A 220 3.83 -6.18 -39.88
CA VAL A 220 4.11 -7.19 -38.86
C VAL A 220 5.20 -8.13 -39.36
N GLY A 221 6.23 -8.35 -38.54
CA GLY A 221 7.41 -9.15 -38.87
C GLY A 221 8.66 -8.32 -39.17
N ASP A 222 8.51 -7.03 -39.54
CA ASP A 222 9.64 -6.14 -39.82
C ASP A 222 10.49 -5.92 -38.57
N THR A 223 11.78 -5.63 -38.75
CA THR A 223 12.71 -5.26 -37.68
C THR A 223 13.06 -3.79 -37.77
N ILE A 224 13.03 -3.09 -36.64
CA ILE A 224 13.37 -1.68 -36.54
C ILE A 224 14.50 -1.52 -35.51
N PRO A 225 15.62 -0.87 -35.87
CA PRO A 225 16.64 -0.50 -34.91
C PRO A 225 16.08 0.56 -33.96
N VAL A 226 16.02 0.22 -32.68
CA VAL A 226 15.54 1.12 -31.63
C VAL A 226 16.50 1.19 -30.46
N ARG A 227 16.43 2.30 -29.74
CA ARG A 227 17.09 2.47 -28.44
C ARG A 227 16.02 2.64 -27.36
N ILE A 228 16.21 1.99 -26.21
CA ILE A 228 15.41 2.26 -25.02
C ILE A 228 15.82 3.64 -24.48
N ASN A 229 14.92 4.62 -24.50
CA ASN A 229 15.19 5.97 -23.98
C ASN A 229 14.57 6.22 -22.60
N PHE A 230 13.63 5.38 -22.19
CA PHE A 230 13.07 5.39 -20.83
C PHE A 230 12.76 3.97 -20.37
N LEU A 231 13.18 3.65 -19.15
CA LEU A 231 12.91 2.37 -18.51
C LEU A 231 12.51 2.59 -17.05
N SER A 232 11.34 2.05 -16.68
CA SER A 232 10.84 2.03 -15.31
C SER A 232 10.05 0.75 -15.07
N HIS A 233 9.81 0.42 -13.80
CA HIS A 233 9.01 -0.74 -13.42
C HIS A 233 7.56 -0.72 -13.99
N LYS A 234 7.06 0.43 -14.47
CA LYS A 234 5.71 0.55 -15.06
C LYS A 234 5.70 0.65 -16.57
N LYS A 235 6.78 1.16 -17.16
CA LYS A 235 6.79 1.65 -18.54
C LYS A 235 8.17 1.57 -19.15
N ILE A 236 8.17 1.18 -20.42
CA ILE A 236 9.32 1.22 -21.33
C ILE A 236 8.95 2.15 -22.48
N ALA A 237 9.86 3.04 -22.86
CA ALA A 237 9.75 3.82 -24.09
C ALA A 237 11.02 3.63 -24.93
N VAL A 238 10.81 3.69 -26.23
CA VAL A 238 11.83 3.49 -27.24
C VAL A 238 11.79 4.60 -28.26
N GLU A 239 12.94 4.88 -28.86
CA GLU A 239 13.10 5.77 -30.01
C GLU A 239 13.76 5.02 -31.16
N LYS A 240 13.39 5.39 -32.38
CA LYS A 240 14.05 4.90 -33.59
C LYS A 240 15.44 5.54 -33.69
N VAL A 241 16.42 4.75 -34.15
CA VAL A 241 17.79 5.21 -34.41
C VAL A 241 18.02 5.40 -35.91
#